data_AF-A0A1I5RS12-F1
#
_entry.id   AF-A0A1I5RS12-F1
#
_cell.length_a   1.000
_cell.length_b   1.000
_cell.length_c   1.000
_cell.angle_alpha   90.00
_cell.angle_beta   90.00
_cell.angle_gamma   90.00
#
_symmetry.space_group_name_H-M   'P 1'
#
loop_
_entity.id
_entity.type
_entity.pdbx_description
1 polymer ?
#
loop_
_entity_poly.entity_id
_entity_poly.type
_entity_poly.pdbx_seq_one_letter_code
_entity_poly.pdbx_strand_id
1 'polypeptide(L)'
;MENVTGIGGVFIKAKDPESLAKWYKGNLGIDFMEGNYAAFPWINEKPDNPGTTVFSFFEESSEYFSPSQSQFMINFRVKDLQALLQSLKEKGI
;
A
#
# COMPACT_ATOMS: atom_id res chain seq x y z
N MET A 1 21.49 9.22 0.81
CA MET A 1 20.75 8.16 0.09
C MET A 1 19.30 8.34 0.50
N GLU A 2 18.46 8.87 -0.38
CA GLU A 2 17.05 9.11 -0.07
C GLU A 2 16.35 7.75 -0.06
N ASN A 3 16.18 7.20 1.15
CA ASN A 3 15.77 5.83 1.36
C ASN A 3 14.28 5.72 1.67
N VAL A 4 13.77 4.49 1.58
CA VAL A 4 12.46 4.12 2.10
C VAL A 4 12.37 4.49 3.58
N THR A 5 11.31 5.22 3.92
CA THR A 5 11.00 5.68 5.28
C THR A 5 9.89 4.86 5.95
N GLY A 6 9.24 4.00 5.19
CA GLY A 6 8.19 3.10 5.66
C GLY A 6 7.41 2.48 4.52
N ILE A 7 6.41 1.67 4.86
CA ILE A 7 5.41 1.17 3.92
C ILE A 7 4.33 2.24 3.77
N GLY A 8 4.02 2.64 2.55
CA GLY A 8 2.87 3.50 2.26
C GLY A 8 1.61 2.68 2.02
N GLY A 9 1.75 1.48 1.41
CA GLY A 9 0.61 0.60 1.23
C GLY A 9 0.97 -0.85 0.92
N VAL A 10 0.03 -1.73 1.22
CA VAL A 10 0.03 -3.15 0.85
C VAL A 10 -1.27 -3.41 0.09
N PHE A 11 -1.14 -3.85 -1.15
CA PHE A 11 -2.25 -4.09 -2.05
C PHE A 11 -2.25 -5.54 -2.48
N ILE A 12 -3.41 -6.21 -2.43
CA ILE A 12 -3.53 -7.63 -2.73
C ILE A 12 -4.65 -7.84 -3.74
N LYS A 13 -4.41 -8.67 -4.75
CA LYS A 13 -5.45 -9.17 -5.66
C LYS A 13 -6.24 -10.30 -4.98
N ALA A 14 -7.56 -10.27 -5.13
CA ALA A 14 -8.48 -11.23 -4.54
C ALA A 14 -9.59 -11.57 -5.53
N LYS A 15 -10.07 -12.83 -5.48
CA LYS A 15 -11.22 -13.31 -6.28
C LYS A 15 -12.52 -12.62 -5.93
N ASP A 16 -12.64 -12.26 -4.66
CA ASP A 16 -13.79 -11.55 -4.10
C ASP A 16 -13.25 -10.60 -3.01
N PRO A 17 -12.83 -9.38 -3.42
CA PRO A 17 -12.28 -8.38 -2.52
C PRO A 17 -13.25 -8.00 -1.39
N GLU A 18 -14.55 -7.96 -1.66
CA GLU A 18 -15.56 -7.60 -0.66
C GLU A 18 -15.72 -8.69 0.40
N SER A 19 -15.82 -9.96 -0.01
CA SER A 19 -15.90 -11.07 0.93
C SER A 19 -14.62 -11.19 1.75
N LEU A 20 -13.46 -10.92 1.15
CA LEU A 20 -12.19 -10.87 1.88
C LEU A 20 -12.20 -9.73 2.91
N ALA A 21 -12.60 -8.51 2.52
CA ALA A 21 -12.73 -7.38 3.46
C ALA A 21 -13.68 -7.69 4.62
N LYS A 22 -14.84 -8.31 4.34
CA LYS A 22 -15.80 -8.76 5.37
C LYS A 22 -15.16 -9.80 6.31
N TRP A 23 -14.38 -10.73 5.78
CA TRP A 23 -13.65 -11.71 6.60
C TRP A 23 -12.64 -11.04 7.53
N TYR A 24 -11.82 -10.12 7.03
CA TYR A 24 -10.85 -9.39 7.85
C TYR A 24 -11.53 -8.52 8.91
N LYS A 25 -12.66 -7.88 8.58
CA LYS A 25 -13.46 -7.15 9.55
C LYS A 25 -14.00 -8.07 10.64
N GLY A 26 -14.65 -9.18 10.25
CA GLY A 26 -15.30 -10.09 11.20
C GLY A 26 -14.33 -10.85 12.11
N ASN A 27 -13.13 -11.16 11.63
CA ASN A 27 -12.16 -11.99 12.37
C ASN A 27 -11.05 -11.17 13.03
N LEU A 28 -10.65 -10.04 12.43
CA LEU A 28 -9.50 -9.24 12.87
C LEU A 28 -9.87 -7.80 13.25
N GLY A 29 -11.13 -7.41 13.07
CA GLY A 29 -11.61 -6.06 13.42
C GLY A 29 -11.07 -4.96 12.50
N ILE A 30 -10.56 -5.31 11.32
CA ILE A 30 -10.05 -4.31 10.37
C ILE A 30 -11.22 -3.73 9.60
N ASP A 31 -11.48 -2.45 9.83
CA ASP A 31 -12.54 -1.72 9.13
C ASP A 31 -12.07 -1.24 7.76
N PHE A 32 -12.63 -1.85 6.73
CA PHE A 32 -12.50 -1.39 5.36
C PHE A 32 -13.59 -0.37 5.03
N MET A 33 -13.17 0.74 4.44
CA MET A 33 -14.02 1.76 3.83
C MET A 33 -14.49 1.32 2.44
N GLU A 34 -15.30 2.16 1.80
CA GLU A 34 -15.71 1.98 0.40
C GLU A 34 -14.48 1.74 -0.50
N GLY A 35 -14.58 0.76 -1.40
CA GLY A 35 -13.46 0.35 -2.26
C GLY A 35 -12.46 -0.62 -1.62
N ASN A 36 -12.84 -1.34 -0.55
CA ASN A 36 -11.99 -2.34 0.12
C ASN A 36 -10.63 -1.79 0.54
N TYR A 37 -10.64 -0.63 1.20
CA TYR A 37 -9.46 0.05 1.73
C TYR A 37 -9.54 0.24 3.25
N ALA A 38 -8.49 -0.16 3.98
CA ALA A 38 -8.27 0.14 5.39
C ALA A 38 -7.02 1.01 5.59
N ALA A 39 -7.09 1.96 6.53
CA ALA A 39 -6.03 2.91 6.83
C ALA A 39 -5.47 2.66 8.24
N PHE A 40 -4.15 2.53 8.35
CA PHE A 40 -3.46 2.38 9.64
C PHE A 40 -2.59 3.61 9.92
N PRO A 41 -3.13 4.65 10.59
CA PRO A 41 -2.36 5.83 10.92
C PRO A 41 -1.39 5.53 12.08
N TRP A 42 -0.13 5.93 11.93
CA TRP A 42 0.83 6.03 13.02
C TRP A 42 1.12 7.50 13.30
N ILE A 43 0.47 8.01 14.34
CA ILE A 43 0.67 9.39 14.82
C ILE A 43 1.63 9.39 16.03
N ASN A 44 1.70 8.26 16.74
CA ASN A 44 2.42 8.15 18.02
C ASN A 44 3.93 7.95 17.88
N GLU A 45 4.43 7.59 16.70
CA GLU A 45 5.86 7.27 16.51
C GLU A 45 6.71 8.52 16.21
N LYS A 46 6.14 9.51 15.50
CA LYS A 46 6.77 10.80 15.19
C LYS A 46 5.67 11.88 15.06
N PRO A 47 5.40 12.67 16.11
CA PRO A 47 4.34 13.69 16.10
C PRO A 47 4.50 14.69 14.94
N ASP A 48 5.74 15.05 14.62
CA ASP A 48 6.06 16.03 13.56
C ASP A 48 6.04 15.43 12.16
N ASN A 49 5.83 14.12 12.03
CA ASN A 49 5.79 13.42 10.76
C ASN A 49 4.86 12.20 10.80
N PRO A 50 3.54 12.43 10.92
CA PRO A 50 2.57 11.34 10.91
C PRO A 50 2.60 10.62 9.56
N GLY A 51 2.22 9.34 9.58
CA GLY A 51 2.02 8.58 8.36
C GLY A 51 0.92 7.55 8.50
N THR A 52 0.66 6.86 7.40
CA THR A 52 -0.43 5.90 7.28
C THR A 52 0.03 4.77 6.36
N THR A 53 -0.24 3.51 6.73
CA THR A 53 -0.20 2.38 5.79
C THR A 53 -1.62 2.16 5.28
N VAL A 54 -1.72 2.09 3.96
CA VAL A 54 -2.92 1.65 3.26
C VAL A 54 -2.91 0.13 3.14
N PHE A 55 -3.99 -0.55 3.49
CA PHE A 55 -4.18 -1.97 3.18
C PHE A 55 -5.44 -2.12 2.32
N SER A 56 -5.32 -2.69 1.13
CA SER A 56 -6.45 -2.72 0.19
C SER A 56 -6.47 -3.95 -0.72
N PHE A 57 -7.69 -4.33 -1.10
CA PHE A 57 -7.96 -5.47 -1.97
C PHE A 57 -8.50 -5.04 -3.33
N PHE A 58 -8.00 -5.68 -4.38
CA PHE A 58 -8.37 -5.44 -5.78
C PHE A 58 -8.87 -6.74 -6.40
N GLU A 59 -9.74 -6.63 -7.41
CA GLU A 59 -10.13 -7.78 -8.22
C GLU A 59 -8.91 -8.45 -8.88
N GLU A 60 -8.92 -9.78 -9.03
CA GLU A 60 -7.84 -10.51 -9.72
C GLU A 60 -7.59 -9.97 -11.14
N SER A 61 -8.66 -9.57 -11.83
CA SER A 61 -8.63 -8.99 -13.17
C SER A 61 -8.18 -7.54 -13.22
N SER A 62 -7.93 -6.90 -12.07
CA SER A 62 -7.53 -5.49 -12.03
C SER A 62 -6.22 -5.26 -12.77
N GLU A 63 -6.23 -4.29 -13.69
CA GLU A 63 -5.05 -3.81 -14.40
C GLU A 63 -4.23 -2.81 -13.59
N TYR A 64 -4.63 -2.49 -12.35
CA TYR A 64 -3.93 -1.52 -11.50
C TYR A 64 -2.46 -1.89 -11.23
N PHE A 65 -2.15 -3.18 -11.24
CA PHE A 65 -0.80 -3.70 -11.01
C PHE A 65 0.06 -3.74 -12.27
N SER A 66 -0.50 -3.40 -13.44
CA SER A 66 0.20 -3.50 -14.71
C SER A 66 1.49 -2.67 -14.73
N PRO A 67 2.56 -3.19 -15.35
CA PRO A 67 2.64 -4.42 -16.14
C PRO A 67 2.84 -5.70 -15.29
N SER A 68 2.90 -5.59 -13.96
CA SER A 68 3.12 -6.73 -13.07
C SER A 68 1.93 -7.69 -13.07
N GLN A 69 2.23 -8.98 -13.07
CA GLN A 69 1.26 -10.08 -12.88
C GLN A 69 1.25 -10.59 -11.42
N SER A 70 1.94 -9.90 -10.52
CA SER A 70 2.04 -10.30 -9.11
C SER A 70 0.69 -10.17 -8.39
N GLN A 71 0.46 -11.06 -7.43
CA GLN A 71 -0.76 -11.06 -6.60
C GLN A 71 -0.77 -9.97 -5.53
N PHE A 72 0.36 -9.28 -5.33
CA PHE A 72 0.46 -8.17 -4.38
C PHE A 72 1.42 -7.10 -4.88
N MET A 73 1.28 -5.90 -4.34
CA MET A 73 2.17 -4.75 -4.53
C MET A 73 2.40 -4.09 -3.17
N ILE A 74 3.65 -3.70 -2.94
CA ILE A 74 4.02 -2.90 -1.78
C ILE A 74 4.38 -1.51 -2.29
N ASN A 75 3.72 -0.49 -1.75
CA ASN A 75 4.08 0.89 -1.97
C ASN A 75 4.96 1.36 -0.83
N PHE A 76 6.07 2.02 -1.15
CA PHE A 76 6.97 2.58 -0.15
C PHE A 76 6.73 4.06 0.04
N ARG A 77 6.80 4.50 1.29
CA ARG A 77 6.88 5.90 1.62
C ARG A 77 8.33 6.33 1.58
N VAL A 78 8.62 7.43 0.88
CA VAL A 78 9.98 7.92 0.67
C VAL A 78 10.05 9.38 1.07
N LYS A 79 11.24 9.83 1.47
CA LYS A 79 11.46 11.23 1.91
C LYS A 79 11.31 12.21 0.75
N ASP A 80 11.81 11.84 -0.42
CA ASP A 80 11.68 12.62 -1.66
C ASP A 80 11.53 11.65 -2.84
N LEU A 81 10.33 11.63 -3.44
CA LEU A 81 10.02 10.76 -4.57
C LEU A 81 10.78 11.16 -5.82
N GLN A 82 10.92 12.47 -6.10
CA GLN A 82 11.57 12.93 -7.31
C GLN A 82 13.07 12.60 -7.28
N ALA A 83 13.73 12.88 -6.15
CA ALA A 83 15.14 12.57 -5.96
C ALA A 83 15.40 11.05 -6.01
N LEU A 84 14.52 10.23 -5.43
CA LEU A 84 14.65 8.77 -5.51
C LEU A 84 14.51 8.28 -6.96
N LEU A 85 13.48 8.73 -7.69
CA LEU A 85 13.27 8.33 -9.08
C LEU A 85 14.45 8.74 -9.98
N GLN A 86 15.01 9.93 -9.77
CA GLN A 86 16.22 10.35 -10.46
C GLN A 86 17.40 9.40 -10.16
N SER A 87 17.64 9.09 -8.88
CA SER A 87 18.74 8.20 -8.48
C SER A 87 18.59 6.78 -9.01
N LEU A 88 17.36 6.26 -9.11
CA LEU A 88 17.09 4.94 -9.71
C LEU A 88 17.37 4.95 -11.22
N LYS A 89 16.92 5.99 -11.92
CA LYS A 89 17.16 6.16 -13.36
C LYS A 89 18.65 6.27 -13.67
N GLU A 90 19.42 7.00 -12.87
CA GLU A 90 20.89 7.10 -13.00
C GLU A 90 21.59 5.75 -12.81
N LYS A 91 20.96 4.79 -12.12
CA LYS A 91 21.44 3.41 -11.95
C LYS A 91 20.93 2.45 -13.02
N GLY A 92 20.14 2.93 -14.00
CA GLY A 92 19.57 2.10 -15.06
C GLY A 92 18.42 1.19 -14.60
N ILE A 93 17.77 1.54 -13.48
CA ILE A 93 16.54 0.90 -13.01
C ILE A 93 15.34 1.61 -13.63
#